data_AF-A0A964LP11-F1
#
_entry.id   AF-A0A964LP11-F1
#
_cell.length_a   1.000
_cell.length_b   1.000
_cell.length_c   1.000
_cell.angle_alpha   90.00
_cell.angle_beta   90.00
_cell.angle_gamma   90.00
#
_symmetry.space_group_name_H-M   'P 1'
#
loop_
_entity.id
_entity.type
_entity.pdbx_description
1 polymer ?
#
loop_
_entity_poly.entity_id
_entity_poly.type
_entity_poly.pdbx_seq_one_letter_code
_entity_poly.pdbx_strand_id
1 'polypeptide(L)'
;MFHQGEKELLYLADVARRVILAVLFDNRTTLGLVKLRVRPVVGRLTTLFTNMFERRDQDPPKVEAAFLGEAEGEIGKLFGS
;
A
#
# COMPACT_ATOMS: atom_id res chain seq x y z
N MET A 1 27.45 -1.55 -15.90
CA MET A 1 27.58 -1.60 -14.43
C MET A 1 27.11 -0.26 -13.89
N PHE A 2 25.99 -0.24 -13.16
CA PHE A 2 25.41 1.00 -12.64
C PHE A 2 25.95 1.28 -11.22
N HIS A 3 26.60 2.42 -11.05
CA HIS A 3 26.92 3.02 -9.76
C HIS A 3 25.93 4.14 -9.51
N GLN A 4 24.89 3.94 -8.67
CA GLN A 4 24.35 4.99 -7.79
C GLN A 4 23.33 4.43 -6.77
N GLY A 5 23.84 3.88 -5.66
CA GLY A 5 23.03 3.47 -4.51
C GLY A 5 23.62 3.87 -3.15
N GLU A 6 24.70 4.64 -3.14
CA GLU A 6 25.52 4.85 -1.93
C GLU A 6 25.05 5.95 -0.98
N LYS A 7 23.98 6.70 -1.29
CA LYS A 7 23.63 7.91 -0.52
C LYS A 7 22.22 7.99 0.04
N GLU A 8 21.33 7.06 -0.29
CA GLU A 8 19.94 7.10 0.16
C GLU A 8 19.63 5.98 1.16
N LEU A 9 19.00 6.36 2.27
CA LEU A 9 18.49 5.52 3.34
C LEU A 9 16.97 5.41 3.19
N LEU A 10 16.41 4.27 3.63
CA LEU A 10 14.99 3.98 3.57
C LEU A 10 14.42 3.80 4.98
N TYR A 11 13.32 4.49 5.28
CA TYR A 11 12.50 4.27 6.46
C TYR A 11 11.12 3.77 6.04
N LEU A 12 10.67 2.66 6.66
CA LEU A 12 9.35 2.08 6.44
C LEU A 12 8.48 2.26 7.69
N ALA A 13 7.23 2.64 7.49
CA ALA A 13 6.21 2.71 8.54
C ALA A 13 4.94 1.97 8.10
N ASP A 14 4.39 1.15 8.97
CA ASP A 14 3.05 0.59 8.79
C ASP A 14 1.98 1.66 9.04
N VAL A 15 0.96 1.66 8.19
CA VAL A 15 -0.17 2.58 8.25
C VAL A 15 -1.46 1.76 8.09
N ALA A 16 -2.29 1.78 9.13
CA ALA A 16 -3.58 1.07 9.18
C ALA A 16 -3.51 -0.44 8.83
N ARG A 17 -2.37 -1.12 9.02
CA ARG A 17 -2.15 -2.56 8.73
C ARG A 17 -2.42 -2.98 7.28
N ARG A 18 -2.59 -2.04 6.35
CA ARG A 18 -2.88 -2.29 4.93
C ARG A 18 -1.98 -1.50 3.99
N VAL A 19 -1.22 -0.51 4.50
CA VAL A 19 -0.37 0.38 3.70
C VAL A 19 1.00 0.50 4.35
N ILE A 20 2.06 0.40 3.54
CA ILE A 20 3.44 0.71 3.97
C ILE A 20 3.84 2.08 3.41
N LEU A 21 4.15 3.02 4.30
CA LEU A 21 4.75 4.29 3.95
C LEU A 21 6.27 4.14 3.89
N ALA A 22 6.84 4.32 2.70
CA ALA A 22 8.27 4.36 2.46
C ALA A 22 8.78 5.81 2.38
N VAL A 23 9.87 6.11 3.08
CA VAL A 23 10.53 7.41 3.07
C VAL A 23 12.00 7.23 2.72
N LEU A 24 12.41 7.79 1.59
CA LEU A 24 13.79 7.86 1.13
C LEU A 24 14.41 9.17 1.62
N PHE A 25 15.62 9.11 2.18
CA PHE A 25 16.33 10.28 2.68
C PHE A 25 17.84 10.06 2.60
N ASP A 26 18.62 11.13 2.49
CA ASP A 26 20.08 11.02 2.41
C ASP A 26 20.76 11.13 3.78
N ASN A 27 22.08 10.97 3.78
CA ASN A 27 22.92 11.08 4.97
C ASN A 27 22.99 12.48 5.62
N ARG A 28 22.37 13.50 5.01
CA ARG A 28 22.21 14.84 5.61
C ARG A 28 21.01 14.88 6.56
N THR A 29 20.15 13.86 6.51
CA THR A 29 18.98 13.71 7.36
C THR A 29 19.16 12.53 8.31
N THR A 30 18.99 12.75 9.62
CA THR A 30 19.08 11.66 10.60
C THR A 30 17.78 10.86 10.68
N LEU A 31 17.88 9.57 10.98
CA LEU A 31 16.71 8.72 11.23
C LEU A 31 15.80 9.30 12.33
N GLY A 32 16.38 9.93 13.36
CA GLY A 32 15.61 10.59 14.42
C GLY A 32 14.73 11.72 13.87
N LEU A 33 15.28 12.57 12.99
CA LEU A 33 14.53 13.65 12.35
C LEU A 33 13.44 13.10 11.42
N VAL A 34 13.73 12.05 10.65
CA VAL A 34 12.74 11.35 9.82
C VAL A 34 11.59 10.84 10.69
N LYS A 35 11.88 10.10 11.76
CA LYS A 35 10.85 9.57 12.68
C LYS A 35 10.01 10.68 13.30
N LEU A 36 10.63 11.78 13.74
CA LEU A 36 9.92 12.93 14.30
C LEU A 36 8.93 13.54 13.31
N ARG A 37 9.32 13.69 12.03
CA ARG A 37 8.46 14.25 10.99
C ARG A 37 7.39 13.28 10.51
N VAL A 38 7.69 11.98 10.47
CA VAL A 38 6.78 10.94 9.95
C VAL A 38 5.68 10.56 10.94
N ARG A 39 5.95 10.57 12.26
CA ARG A 39 4.96 10.22 13.30
C ARG A 39 3.58 10.90 13.14
N PRO A 40 3.48 12.24 13.02
CA PRO A 40 2.18 12.88 12.84
C PRO A 40 1.52 12.57 11.48
N VAL A 41 2.32 12.31 10.43
CA VAL A 41 1.82 11.91 9.11
C VAL A 41 1.19 10.53 9.16
N VAL A 42 1.86 9.55 9.79
CA VAL A 42 1.34 8.19 10.01
C VAL A 42 0.02 8.23 10.78
N GLY A 43 -0.08 9.08 11.82
CA GLY A 43 -1.32 9.25 12.56
C GLY A 43 -2.47 9.72 11.67
N ARG A 44 -2.27 10.79 10.89
CA ARG A 44 -3.30 11.31 9.97
C ARG A 44 -3.67 10.33 8.88
N LEU A 45 -2.68 9.66 8.27
CA LEU A 45 -2.92 8.67 7.21
C LEU A 45 -3.63 7.44 7.75
N THR A 46 -3.33 7.02 8.99
CA THR A 46 -4.06 5.92 9.65
C THR A 46 -5.54 6.27 9.75
N THR A 47 -5.89 7.44 10.28
CA THR A 47 -7.30 7.85 10.38
C THR A 47 -7.97 7.91 9.00
N LEU A 48 -7.31 8.50 8.01
CA LEU A 48 -7.86 8.64 6.66
C LEU A 48 -8.11 7.28 6.01
N PHE A 49 -7.13 6.37 6.09
CA PHE A 49 -7.25 5.05 5.47
C PHE A 49 -8.21 4.13 6.21
N THR A 50 -8.25 4.15 7.54
CA THR A 50 -9.26 3.41 8.30
C THR A 50 -10.68 3.80 7.86
N ASN A 51 -10.98 5.09 7.80
CA ASN A 51 -12.29 5.57 7.37
C ASN A 51 -12.60 5.20 5.91
N MET A 52 -11.60 5.22 5.02
CA MET A 52 -11.76 4.83 3.61
C MET A 52 -12.06 3.33 3.48
N PHE A 53 -11.36 2.49 4.24
CA PHE A 53 -11.55 1.04 4.21
C PHE A 53 -12.87 0.61 4.85
N GLU A 54 -13.29 1.25 5.94
CA GLU A 54 -14.61 0.99 6.55
C GLU A 54 -15.76 1.27 5.59
N ARG A 55 -15.67 2.31 4.76
CA ARG A 55 -16.68 2.58 3.71
C ARG A 55 -16.70 1.51 2.63
N ARG A 56 -15.53 1.02 2.23
CA ARG A 56 -15.42 -0.01 1.19
C ARG A 56 -15.95 -1.37 1.65
N ASP A 57 -15.73 -1.70 2.92
CA ASP A 57 -16.21 -2.96 3.51
C ASP A 57 -17.75 -2.94 3.77
N GLN A 58 -18.40 -1.77 3.69
CA GLN A 58 -19.86 -1.62 3.76
C GLN A 58 -20.60 -1.76 2.43
N ASP A 59 -19.90 -1.62 1.29
CA ASP A 59 -20.45 -1.97 0.00
C ASP A 59 -20.20 -3.47 -0.24
N PRO A 60 -21.24 -4.33 -0.34
CA PRO A 60 -21.03 -5.71 -0.72
C PRO A 60 -20.29 -5.72 -2.07
N PRO A 61 -19.34 -6.64 -2.29
CA PRO A 61 -18.62 -6.70 -3.56
C PRO A 61 -19.68 -6.86 -4.66
N LYS A 62 -19.85 -5.82 -5.46
CA LYS A 62 -20.65 -5.83 -6.68
C LYS A 62 -19.87 -6.64 -7.71
N VAL A 63 -19.71 -7.93 -7.46
CA VAL A 63 -19.35 -8.85 -8.52
C VAL A 63 -20.64 -9.00 -9.32
N GLU A 64 -20.76 -8.20 -10.37
CA GLU A 64 -21.86 -8.30 -11.30
C GLU A 64 -21.90 -9.74 -11.82
N ALA A 65 -23.08 -10.36 -11.84
CA ALA A 65 -23.23 -11.76 -12.24
C ALA A 65 -22.63 -12.04 -13.64
N ALA A 66 -22.56 -11.02 -14.50
CA ALA A 66 -21.87 -11.06 -15.79
C ALA A 66 -20.35 -11.29 -15.67
N PHE A 67 -19.69 -10.68 -14.68
CA PHE A 67 -18.27 -10.85 -14.42
C PHE A 67 -17.92 -12.26 -13.91
N LEU A 68 -18.82 -12.89 -13.15
CA LEU A 68 -18.64 -14.28 -12.69
C LEU A 68 -18.67 -15.28 -13.85
N GLY A 69 -19.63 -15.14 -14.77
CA GLY A 69 -19.74 -16.03 -15.93
C GLY A 69 -18.56 -15.91 -16.90
N GLU A 70 -18.01 -14.70 -17.08
CA GLU A 70 -16.85 -14.48 -17.94
C GLU A 70 -15.55 -14.98 -17.28
N ALA A 71 -15.40 -14.79 -15.96
CA ALA A 71 -14.25 -15.26 -15.20
C ALA A 71 -14.15 -16.80 -15.13
N GLU A 72 -15.28 -17.51 -14.98
CA GLU A 72 -15.28 -18.98 -15.01
C GLU A 72 -14.81 -19.53 -16.36
N GLY A 73 -15.22 -18.89 -17.46
CA GLY A 73 -14.77 -19.25 -18.81
C GLY A 73 -13.27 -19.03 -19.06
N GLU A 74 -12.72 -17.91 -18.56
CA GLU A 74 -11.29 -17.60 -18.70
C GLU A 74 -10.41 -18.48 -17.78
N ILE A 75 -10.87 -18.81 -16.57
CA ILE A 75 -10.19 -19.75 -15.67
C ILE A 75 -10.12 -21.14 -16.32
N GLY A 76 -11.20 -21.63 -16.93
CA GLY A 76 -11.20 -22.90 -17.66
C GLY A 76 -10.15 -22.96 -18.77
N LYS A 77 -9.95 -21.86 -19.51
CA LYS A 77 -8.92 -21.75 -20.55
C LYS A 77 -7.49 -21.73 -20.00
N LEU A 78 -7.29 -21.14 -18.81
CA LEU A 78 -5.98 -21.04 -18.16
C LEU A 78 -5.55 -22.33 -17.46
N PHE A 79 -6.50 -23.09 -16.93
CA PHE A 79 -6.21 -24.31 -16.15
C PHE A 79 -6.57 -25.62 -16.88
N GLY A 80 -7.14 -25.54 -18.07
CA GLY A 80 -7.29 -26.66 -19.00
C GLY A 80 -8.28 -27.74 -18.52
N SER A 81 -9.55 -27.58 -18.88
CA SER A 81 -10.47 -28.69 -19.12
C SER A 81 -11.01 -28.61 -20.54
#